data_AF-A0A453Q4M2-F1
#
_entry.id   AF-A0A453Q4M2-F1
#
_cell.length_a   1.000
_cell.length_b   1.000
_cell.length_c   1.000
_cell.angle_alpha   90.00
_cell.angle_beta   90.00
_cell.angle_gamma   90.00
#
_symmetry.space_group_name_H-M   'P 1'
#
loop_
_entity.id
_entity.type
_entity.pdbx_description
1 polymer ?
#
loop_
_entity_poly.entity_id
_entity_poly.type
_entity_poly.pdbx_seq_one_letter_code
_entity_poly.pdbx_strand_id
1 'polypeptide(L)'
;DDAPKIPGCSNDFMLVKVQTWVKNRETDEFVGVGARFGPIIESKEKHANRTGLLIADPFDCCTPLKEKVAGEVLLVQRGDCKFTTKAKVAEDAGASAIIILNNRHELYKMVCDQNETDLDINIPAVLLPKDAGTILQGLLSLGKVSVQLYSPDRPLVDTAEVFLWLMAVGTILGASYWSAWSAREALIEQEKLLKVSVDALYDQLFWIFGKKN
;
A
#
# COMPACT_ATOMS: atom_id res chain seq x y z
N ASP A 1 13.36 15.34 -4.05
CA ASP A 1 12.76 14.98 -2.76
C ASP A 1 13.72 15.20 -1.58
N ASP A 2 14.35 16.37 -1.48
CA ASP A 2 15.21 16.69 -0.33
C ASP A 2 14.46 17.62 0.63
N ALA A 3 13.67 17.02 1.53
CA ALA A 3 13.20 17.77 2.70
C ALA A 3 14.36 17.89 3.71
N PRO A 4 14.43 18.98 4.49
CA PRO A 4 15.52 19.19 5.43
C PRO A 4 15.48 18.13 6.54
N LYS A 5 16.63 17.53 6.85
CA LYS A 5 16.77 16.58 7.96
C LYS A 5 16.97 17.36 9.25
N ILE A 6 15.87 17.71 9.90
CA ILE A 6 15.82 18.42 11.18
C ILE A 6 15.71 17.37 12.30
N PRO A 7 16.43 17.51 13.43
CA PRO A 7 16.23 16.63 14.59
C PRO A 7 14.75 16.68 15.04
N GLY A 8 14.12 15.51 15.16
CA GLY A 8 12.68 15.37 15.46
C GLY A 8 11.76 15.35 14.23
N CYS A 9 12.28 15.59 13.02
CA CYS A 9 11.52 15.57 11.78
C CYS A 9 12.24 14.86 10.63
N SER A 10 12.56 13.59 10.86
CA SER A 10 13.31 12.76 9.92
C SER A 10 12.55 11.51 9.46
N ASN A 11 11.33 11.26 9.94
CA ASN A 11 10.58 10.06 9.58
C ASN A 11 10.24 10.05 8.10
N ASP A 12 10.06 8.84 7.58
CA ASP A 12 9.58 8.61 6.23
C ASP A 12 8.04 8.68 6.16
N PHE A 13 7.53 9.04 4.99
CA PHE A 13 6.09 9.04 4.76
C PHE A 13 5.60 7.60 4.70
N MET A 14 4.77 7.23 5.66
CA MET A 14 4.10 5.93 5.70
C MET A 14 2.60 6.08 5.51
N LEU A 15 1.99 5.11 4.85
CA LEU A 15 0.55 5.03 4.71
C LEU A 15 -0.02 4.40 5.97
N VAL A 16 -0.95 5.12 6.58
CA VAL A 16 -1.55 4.73 7.85
C VAL A 16 -2.98 4.33 7.59
N LYS A 17 -3.38 3.18 8.11
CA LYS A 17 -4.77 2.76 8.17
C LYS A 17 -5.40 3.24 9.47
N VAL A 18 -6.56 3.85 9.34
CA VAL A 18 -7.38 4.37 10.44
C VAL A 18 -8.65 3.54 10.48
N GLN A 19 -8.70 2.56 11.36
CA GLN A 19 -9.88 1.73 11.56
C GLN A 19 -10.82 2.40 12.57
N THR A 20 -12.09 2.55 12.21
CA THR A 20 -13.11 3.13 13.09
C THR A 20 -13.99 2.07 13.74
N TRP A 21 -14.43 2.39 14.96
CA TRP A 21 -15.31 1.55 15.77
C TRP A 21 -16.43 2.39 16.37
N VAL A 22 -17.68 1.96 16.15
CA VAL A 22 -18.87 2.58 16.75
C VAL A 22 -19.58 1.53 17.58
N LYS A 23 -19.84 1.81 18.87
CA LYS A 23 -20.46 0.85 19.81
C LYS A 23 -19.77 -0.52 19.81
N ASN A 24 -18.43 -0.53 19.74
CA ASN A 24 -17.60 -1.73 19.69
C ASN A 24 -17.87 -2.65 18.47
N ARG A 25 -18.43 -2.11 17.39
CA ARG A 25 -18.47 -2.74 16.07
C ARG A 25 -17.56 -2.00 15.12
N GLU A 26 -16.83 -2.77 14.33
CA GLU A 26 -16.00 -2.25 13.25
C GLU A 26 -16.88 -1.62 12.17
N THR A 27 -16.50 -0.43 11.71
CA THR A 27 -17.24 0.34 10.71
C THR A 27 -16.40 0.56 9.47
N ASP A 28 -15.86 1.76 9.29
CA ASP A 28 -15.12 2.15 8.10
C ASP A 28 -13.60 2.14 8.35
N GLU A 29 -12.85 1.76 7.33
CA GLU A 29 -11.39 1.88 7.26
C GLU A 29 -11.02 3.07 6.36
N PHE A 30 -10.13 3.94 6.83
CA PHE A 30 -9.61 5.05 6.03
C PHE A 30 -8.10 4.94 5.85
N VAL A 31 -7.61 5.42 4.71
CA VAL A 31 -6.17 5.50 4.42
C VAL A 31 -5.72 6.95 4.55
N GLY A 32 -4.70 7.16 5.38
CA GLY A 32 -4.03 8.44 5.60
C GLY A 32 -2.53 8.36 5.38
N VAL A 33 -1.85 9.49 5.63
CA VAL A 33 -0.39 9.61 5.56
C VAL A 33 0.14 10.07 6.91
N GLY A 34 1.15 9.37 7.43
CA GLY A 34 1.87 9.76 8.64
C GLY A 34 2.76 11.00 8.43
N ALA A 35 2.99 11.75 9.50
CA ALA A 35 3.90 12.89 9.48
C ALA A 35 5.38 12.48 9.50
N ARG A 36 6.25 13.40 9.07
CA ARG A 36 7.71 13.25 9.22
C ARG A 36 8.21 13.46 10.66
N PHE A 37 7.35 13.99 11.53
CA PHE A 37 7.62 14.28 12.93
C PHE A 37 6.77 13.38 13.83
N GLY A 38 7.11 13.32 15.11
CA GLY A 38 6.44 12.43 16.06
C GLY A 38 7.03 11.01 16.08
N PRO A 39 6.57 10.14 16.99
CA PRO A 39 6.86 8.72 16.94
C PRO A 39 6.24 8.07 15.69
N ILE A 40 6.89 7.01 15.23
CA ILE A 40 6.34 6.13 14.19
C ILE A 40 5.10 5.39 14.70
N ILE A 41 4.16 5.12 13.80
CA ILE A 41 2.94 4.38 14.13
C ILE A 41 3.24 2.88 14.06
N GLU A 42 2.66 2.12 14.99
CA GLU A 42 2.80 0.68 15.06
C GLU A 42 2.44 -0.01 13.74
N SER A 43 3.30 -0.92 13.28
CA SER A 43 3.05 -1.61 12.01
C SER A 43 2.06 -2.76 12.15
N LYS A 44 1.90 -3.28 13.37
CA LYS A 44 1.03 -4.43 13.67
C LYS A 44 -0.29 -3.98 14.26
N GLU A 45 -1.38 -4.27 13.55
CA GLU A 45 -2.75 -4.04 14.02
C GLU A 45 -3.00 -4.61 15.42
N LYS A 46 -2.49 -5.82 15.73
CA LYS A 46 -2.66 -6.48 17.03
C LYS A 46 -2.06 -5.73 18.22
N HIS A 47 -1.12 -4.82 17.98
CA HIS A 47 -0.48 -4.01 19.01
C HIS A 47 -1.03 -2.57 19.04
N ALA A 48 -1.80 -2.17 18.03
CA ALA A 48 -2.44 -0.87 18.00
C ALA A 48 -3.60 -0.84 19.00
N ASN A 49 -3.50 0.00 20.03
CA ASN A 49 -4.59 0.17 20.99
C ASN A 49 -5.77 0.91 20.37
N ARG A 50 -6.98 0.55 20.81
CA ARG A 50 -8.20 1.29 20.48
C ARG A 50 -8.32 2.46 21.44
N THR A 51 -8.39 3.66 20.88
CA THR A 51 -8.48 4.91 21.65
C THR A 51 -9.72 5.68 21.24
N GLY A 52 -10.31 6.42 22.17
CA GLY A 52 -11.44 7.30 21.86
C GLY A 52 -11.04 8.38 20.87
N LEU A 53 -11.96 8.78 20.00
CA LEU A 53 -11.79 9.90 19.08
C LEU A 53 -12.60 11.09 19.57
N LEU A 54 -11.97 12.26 19.63
CA LEU A 54 -12.59 13.52 20.05
C LEU A 54 -12.32 14.61 19.01
N ILE A 55 -13.31 15.49 18.81
CA ILE A 55 -13.12 16.71 18.01
C ILE A 55 -12.46 17.76 18.88
N ALA A 56 -11.40 18.40 18.39
CA ALA A 56 -10.76 19.50 19.11
C ALA A 56 -11.66 20.75 19.17
N ASP A 57 -11.62 21.48 20.28
CA ASP A 57 -12.21 22.82 20.43
C ASP A 57 -11.11 23.82 20.90
N PRO A 58 -10.62 24.70 20.02
CA PRO A 58 -11.09 24.95 18.64
C PRO A 58 -10.61 23.90 17.64
N PHE A 59 -11.38 23.72 16.55
CA PHE A 59 -11.18 22.62 15.60
C PHE A 59 -9.88 22.73 14.79
N ASP A 60 -9.31 23.92 14.69
CA ASP A 60 -8.02 24.17 14.05
C ASP A 60 -6.84 23.78 14.95
N CYS A 61 -7.00 23.66 16.27
CA CYS A 61 -5.92 23.32 17.20
C CYS A 61 -4.70 24.28 17.09
N CYS A 62 -4.92 25.52 16.67
CA CYS A 62 -3.86 26.53 16.56
C CYS A 62 -3.62 27.27 17.88
N THR A 63 -4.63 27.28 18.75
CA THR A 63 -4.54 27.77 20.12
C THR A 63 -4.78 26.63 21.11
N PRO A 64 -4.31 26.75 22.37
CA PRO A 64 -4.57 25.75 23.40
C PRO A 64 -6.04 25.36 23.49
N LEU A 65 -6.31 24.06 23.61
CA LEU A 65 -7.67 23.56 23.79
C LEU A 65 -8.26 24.07 25.11
N LYS A 66 -9.57 24.31 25.12
CA LYS A 66 -10.28 24.74 26.33
C LYS A 66 -10.28 23.67 27.42
N GLU A 67 -10.32 22.40 27.01
CA GLU A 67 -10.33 21.24 27.89
C GLU A 67 -9.15 20.32 27.55
N LYS A 68 -8.57 19.71 28.59
CA LYS A 68 -7.55 18.68 28.40
C LYS A 68 -8.22 17.37 27.99
N VAL A 69 -7.54 16.63 27.14
CA VAL A 69 -7.89 15.27 26.75
C VAL A 69 -7.08 14.27 27.57
N ALA A 70 -7.66 13.10 27.83
CA ALA A 70 -7.10 12.06 28.68
C ALA A 70 -6.61 10.88 27.82
N GLY A 71 -5.71 11.16 26.88
CA GLY A 71 -5.14 10.14 25.98
C GLY A 71 -6.06 9.73 24.83
N GLU A 72 -7.13 10.47 24.54
CA GLU A 72 -7.88 10.30 23.29
C GLU A 72 -7.09 10.78 22.07
N VAL A 73 -7.52 10.32 20.89
CA VAL A 73 -7.04 10.83 19.60
C VAL A 73 -7.83 12.09 19.26
N LEU A 74 -7.12 13.17 18.96
CA LEU A 74 -7.74 14.44 18.57
C LEU A 74 -7.93 14.53 17.06
N LEU A 75 -9.14 14.88 16.64
CA LEU A 75 -9.51 15.20 15.28
C LEU A 75 -9.49 16.71 15.09
N VAL A 76 -8.66 17.17 14.15
CA VAL A 76 -8.45 18.59 13.87
C VAL A 76 -8.56 18.88 12.37
N GLN A 77 -8.83 20.12 12.02
CA GLN A 77 -8.87 20.57 10.62
C GLN A 77 -7.56 21.22 10.19
N ARG A 78 -7.16 20.96 8.95
CA ARG A 78 -6.08 21.68 8.29
C ARG A 78 -6.50 23.13 7.99
N GLY A 79 -5.68 24.08 8.44
CA GLY A 79 -5.87 25.52 8.24
C GLY A 79 -5.08 26.34 9.26
N ASP A 80 -4.94 27.64 9.02
CA ASP A 80 -4.52 28.72 9.95
C ASP A 80 -3.10 28.68 10.56
N CYS A 81 -2.57 27.51 10.88
CA CYS A 81 -1.24 27.31 11.45
C CYS A 81 -0.56 26.05 10.90
N LYS A 82 0.71 25.87 11.29
CA LYS A 82 1.56 24.76 10.84
C LYS A 82 1.14 23.42 11.46
N PHE A 83 1.44 22.32 10.78
CA PHE A 83 1.12 20.96 11.25
C PHE A 83 1.80 20.62 12.58
N THR A 84 3.06 21.06 12.74
CA THR A 84 3.89 20.85 13.91
C THR A 84 3.34 21.59 15.13
N THR A 85 2.86 22.82 14.94
CA THR A 85 2.15 23.59 15.97
C THR A 85 0.89 22.87 16.45
N LYS A 86 0.06 22.35 15.53
CA LYS A 86 -1.17 21.61 15.87
C LYS A 86 -0.86 20.36 16.69
N ALA A 87 0.18 19.62 16.30
CA ALA A 87 0.61 18.42 17.00
C ALA A 87 1.11 18.75 18.42
N LYS A 88 1.89 19.81 18.58
CA LYS A 88 2.36 20.27 19.89
C LYS A 88 1.21 20.71 20.80
N VAL A 89 0.26 21.46 20.28
CA VAL A 89 -0.94 21.87 21.04
C VAL A 89 -1.78 20.66 21.47
N ALA A 90 -1.93 19.66 20.59
CA ALA A 90 -2.62 18.42 20.91
C ALA A 90 -1.89 17.59 21.98
N GLU A 91 -0.56 17.52 21.90
CA GLU A 91 0.29 16.86 22.90
C GLU A 91 0.19 17.56 24.27
N ASP A 92 0.31 18.89 24.29
CA ASP A 92 0.16 19.71 25.51
C ASP A 92 -1.23 19.54 26.15
N ALA A 93 -2.25 19.27 25.32
CA ALA A 93 -3.61 18.96 25.78
C ALA A 93 -3.75 17.53 26.34
N GLY A 94 -2.76 16.65 26.17
CA GLY A 94 -2.76 15.27 26.66
C GLY A 94 -3.26 14.23 25.66
N ALA A 95 -3.28 14.54 24.36
CA ALA A 95 -3.73 13.61 23.33
C ALA A 95 -2.73 12.46 23.16
N SER A 96 -3.21 11.28 22.77
CA SER A 96 -2.33 10.16 22.42
C SER A 96 -1.88 10.18 20.96
N ALA A 97 -2.68 10.78 20.08
CA ALA A 97 -2.39 10.96 18.66
C ALA A 97 -3.23 12.11 18.09
N ILE A 98 -2.84 12.61 16.92
CA ILE A 98 -3.58 13.64 16.20
C ILE A 98 -3.92 13.20 14.78
N ILE A 99 -5.18 13.37 14.39
CA ILE A 99 -5.69 13.17 13.04
C ILE A 99 -6.04 14.53 12.45
N ILE A 100 -5.34 14.91 11.38
CA ILE A 100 -5.52 16.17 10.67
C ILE A 100 -6.34 15.92 9.41
N LEU A 101 -7.51 16.54 9.33
CA LEU A 101 -8.37 16.47 8.17
C LEU A 101 -7.94 17.48 7.11
N ASN A 102 -7.63 16.97 5.93
CA ASN A 102 -7.30 17.80 4.79
C ASN A 102 -8.56 18.52 4.26
N ASN A 103 -8.35 19.68 3.65
CA ASN A 103 -9.39 20.44 2.95
C ASN A 103 -9.53 20.04 1.46
N ARG A 104 -8.67 19.15 0.97
CA ARG A 104 -8.70 18.56 -0.38
C ARG A 104 -8.87 17.03 -0.30
N HIS A 105 -9.29 16.45 -1.42
CA HIS A 105 -9.48 15.00 -1.58
C HIS A 105 -8.15 14.22 -1.62
N GLU A 106 -7.06 14.89 -1.99
CA GLU A 106 -5.74 14.27 -2.11
C GLU A 106 -5.04 14.13 -0.75
N LEU A 107 -4.24 13.08 -0.61
CA LEU A 107 -3.32 12.92 0.51
C LEU A 107 -2.17 13.91 0.37
N TYR A 108 -1.82 14.55 1.48
CA TYR A 108 -0.75 15.54 1.53
C TYR A 108 0.36 15.07 2.46
N LYS A 109 1.60 15.33 2.05
CA LYS A 109 2.80 15.03 2.84
C LYS A 109 2.98 16.13 3.90
N MET A 110 2.91 15.77 5.18
CA MET A 110 3.19 16.71 6.27
C MET A 110 4.70 16.83 6.46
N VAL A 111 5.25 18.00 6.11
CA VAL A 111 6.68 18.30 6.18
C VAL A 111 6.92 19.37 7.25
N CYS A 112 8.08 19.32 7.90
CA CYS A 112 8.52 20.40 8.77
C CYS A 112 9.11 21.56 7.98
N ASP A 113 8.98 22.75 8.56
CA ASP A 113 9.52 23.96 7.98
C ASP A 113 11.02 24.09 8.29
N GLN A 114 11.80 24.74 7.41
CA GLN A 114 13.26 24.83 7.56
C GLN A 114 13.68 25.69 8.75
N ASN A 115 12.82 26.61 9.17
CA ASN A 115 13.05 27.51 10.30
C ASN A 115 12.71 26.88 11.65
N GLU A 116 12.18 25.65 11.68
CA GLU A 116 11.89 24.97 12.95
C GLU A 116 13.13 24.22 13.42
N THR A 117 13.65 24.62 14.57
CA THR A 117 14.76 23.96 15.24
C THR A 117 14.22 23.25 16.47
N ASP A 118 14.59 21.98 16.67
CA ASP A 118 14.25 21.17 17.86
C ASP A 118 12.75 20.88 18.01
N LEU A 119 12.23 19.98 17.14
CA LEU A 119 10.86 19.48 17.24
C LEU A 119 10.78 18.28 18.19
N ASP A 120 10.53 18.57 19.46
CA ASP A 120 10.11 17.57 20.44
C ASP A 120 8.58 17.41 20.36
N ILE A 121 8.13 16.41 19.59
CA ILE A 121 6.72 15.99 19.49
C ILE A 121 6.71 14.49 19.75
N ASN A 122 6.00 14.06 20.78
CA ASN A 122 5.93 12.65 21.20
C ASN A 122 4.61 11.97 20.86
N ILE A 123 3.75 12.62 20.08
CA ILE A 123 2.50 12.03 19.58
C ILE A 123 2.55 11.78 18.06
N PRO A 124 2.04 10.63 17.57
CA PRO A 124 1.96 10.38 16.14
C PRO A 124 0.90 11.26 15.50
N ALA A 125 1.19 11.74 14.29
CA ALA A 125 0.31 12.59 13.50
C ALA A 125 -0.05 11.92 12.17
N VAL A 126 -1.34 11.89 11.85
CA VAL A 126 -1.89 11.29 10.63
C VAL A 126 -2.73 12.31 9.89
N LEU A 127 -2.56 12.41 8.57
CA LEU A 127 -3.39 13.24 7.72
C LEU A 127 -4.36 12.37 6.92
N LEU A 128 -5.64 12.70 6.99
CA LEU A 128 -6.71 12.05 6.21
C LEU A 128 -7.24 12.98 5.12
N PRO A 129 -7.71 12.43 3.99
CA PRO A 129 -8.33 13.22 2.93
C PRO A 129 -9.69 13.77 3.39
N LYS A 130 -10.19 14.79 2.69
CA LYS A 130 -11.47 15.44 3.02
C LYS A 130 -12.64 14.45 3.10
N ASP A 131 -12.69 13.46 2.20
CA ASP A 131 -13.79 12.48 2.14
C ASP A 131 -13.85 11.59 3.38
N ALA A 132 -12.69 11.13 3.85
CA ALA A 132 -12.61 10.39 5.11
C ALA A 132 -13.04 11.27 6.29
N GLY A 133 -12.64 12.54 6.27
CA GLY A 133 -12.96 13.49 7.32
C GLY A 133 -14.44 13.81 7.48
N THR A 134 -15.20 13.92 6.37
CA THR A 134 -16.64 14.16 6.42
C THR A 134 -17.40 12.96 6.98
N ILE A 135 -17.00 11.75 6.60
CA ILE A 135 -17.59 10.51 7.13
C ILE A 135 -17.29 10.40 8.62
N LEU A 136 -16.03 10.62 9.03
CA LEU A 136 -15.60 10.51 10.42
C LEU A 136 -16.33 11.52 11.34
N GLN A 137 -16.50 12.76 10.88
CA GLN A 137 -17.30 13.77 11.59
C GLN A 137 -18.77 13.35 11.70
N GLY A 138 -19.34 12.78 10.64
CA GLY A 138 -20.68 12.21 10.66
C GLY A 138 -20.83 11.12 11.71
N LEU A 139 -19.87 10.19 11.82
CA LEU A 139 -19.86 9.13 12.84
C LEU A 139 -19.78 9.71 14.26
N LEU A 140 -18.96 10.74 14.48
CA LEU A 140 -18.84 11.41 15.77
C LEU A 140 -20.14 12.11 16.20
N SER A 141 -20.92 12.65 15.25
CA SER A 141 -22.24 13.22 15.55
C SER A 141 -23.28 12.17 15.97
N LEU A 142 -23.09 10.90 15.57
CA LEU A 142 -24.00 9.79 15.89
C LEU A 142 -23.69 9.16 17.25
N GLY A 143 -22.47 9.30 17.77
CA GLY A 143 -22.10 8.79 19.08
C GLY A 143 -20.60 8.70 19.32
N LYS A 144 -20.22 7.96 20.36
CA LYS A 144 -18.80 7.74 20.71
C LYS A 144 -18.14 6.83 19.66
N VAL A 145 -17.08 7.36 19.04
CA VAL A 145 -16.24 6.65 18.07
C VAL A 145 -14.89 6.37 18.71
N SER A 146 -14.36 5.16 18.49
CA SER A 146 -12.98 4.83 18.78
C SER A 146 -12.23 4.59 17.49
N VAL A 147 -10.93 4.90 17.49
CA VAL A 147 -10.04 4.69 16.34
C VAL A 147 -8.86 3.83 16.73
N GLN A 148 -8.34 3.11 15.73
CA GLN A 148 -7.12 2.32 15.83
C GLN A 148 -6.23 2.69 14.64
N LEU A 149 -5.02 3.15 14.94
CA LEU A 149 -4.04 3.61 13.96
C LEU A 149 -2.96 2.55 13.80
N TYR A 150 -2.75 2.06 12.58
CA TYR A 150 -1.66 1.13 12.29
C TYR A 150 -1.13 1.32 10.86
N SER A 151 0.15 1.02 10.63
CA SER A 151 0.81 1.18 9.32
C SER A 151 1.35 -0.17 8.83
N PRO A 152 0.58 -0.99 8.10
CA PRO A 152 1.03 -2.31 7.69
C PRO A 152 2.29 -2.22 6.82
N ASP A 153 3.30 -3.03 7.17
CA ASP A 153 4.54 -3.12 6.41
C ASP A 153 4.25 -3.62 5.00
N ARG A 154 4.67 -2.84 3.98
CA ARG A 154 4.55 -3.25 2.58
C ARG A 154 5.77 -4.08 2.19
N PRO A 155 5.63 -5.39 1.93
CA PRO A 155 6.75 -6.16 1.41
C PRO A 155 7.14 -5.64 0.02
N LEU A 156 8.44 -5.67 -0.30
CA LEU A 156 8.94 -5.23 -1.60
C LEU A 156 8.55 -6.17 -2.74
N VAL A 157 8.27 -7.44 -2.41
CA VAL A 157 7.87 -8.46 -3.36
C VAL A 157 6.68 -9.19 -2.74
N ASP A 158 5.52 -9.06 -3.37
CA ASP A 158 4.35 -9.82 -2.97
C ASP A 158 4.53 -11.28 -3.37
N THR A 159 4.13 -12.20 -2.51
CA THR A 159 4.17 -13.65 -2.82
C THR A 159 3.41 -13.96 -4.11
N ALA A 160 2.30 -13.25 -4.37
CA ALA A 160 1.54 -13.37 -5.62
C ALA A 160 2.39 -13.04 -6.86
N GLU A 161 3.28 -12.04 -6.78
CA GLU A 161 4.18 -11.69 -7.89
C GLU A 161 5.16 -12.82 -8.18
N VAL A 162 5.75 -13.41 -7.14
CA VAL A 162 6.64 -14.58 -7.29
C VAL A 162 5.88 -15.74 -7.93
N PHE A 163 4.66 -16.02 -7.47
CA PHE A 163 3.82 -17.07 -8.05
C PHE A 163 3.49 -16.79 -9.52
N LEU A 164 3.11 -15.55 -9.86
CA LEU A 164 2.82 -15.18 -11.24
C LEU A 164 4.05 -15.29 -12.14
N TRP A 165 5.23 -14.90 -11.65
CA TRP A 165 6.48 -15.04 -12.38
C TRP A 165 6.82 -16.52 -12.64
N LEU A 166 6.71 -17.37 -11.63
CA LEU A 166 6.94 -18.81 -11.77
C LEU A 166 5.93 -19.48 -12.71
N MET A 167 4.65 -19.11 -12.63
CA MET A 167 3.62 -19.59 -13.55
C MET A 167 3.90 -19.15 -14.99
N ALA A 168 4.33 -17.90 -15.21
CA ALA A 168 4.69 -17.40 -16.53
C ALA A 168 5.91 -18.14 -17.11
N VAL A 169 6.99 -18.29 -16.34
CA VAL A 169 8.16 -19.06 -16.78
C VAL A 169 7.80 -20.52 -17.03
N GLY A 170 6.99 -21.13 -16.16
CA GLY A 170 6.52 -22.51 -16.31
C GLY A 170 5.69 -22.73 -17.57
N THR A 171 4.76 -21.83 -17.87
CA THR A 171 3.93 -21.89 -19.09
C THR A 171 4.76 -21.68 -20.37
N ILE A 172 5.73 -20.75 -20.36
CA ILE A 172 6.64 -20.52 -21.49
C ILE A 172 7.49 -21.77 -21.75
N LEU A 173 8.07 -22.37 -20.72
CA LEU A 173 8.87 -23.59 -20.85
C LEU A 173 8.02 -24.77 -21.31
N GLY A 174 6.82 -24.94 -20.73
CA GLY A 174 5.87 -25.99 -21.11
C GLY A 174 5.44 -25.87 -22.57
N ALA A 175 5.07 -24.66 -23.02
CA ALA A 175 4.70 -24.40 -24.40
C ALA A 175 5.89 -24.62 -25.36
N SER A 176 7.08 -24.12 -24.99
CA SER A 176 8.30 -24.30 -25.79
C SER A 176 8.65 -25.78 -25.94
N TYR A 177 8.55 -26.56 -24.87
CA TYR A 177 8.78 -27.99 -24.88
C TYR A 177 7.75 -28.72 -25.74
N TRP A 178 6.46 -28.42 -25.56
CA TRP A 178 5.39 -29.02 -26.36
C TRP A 178 5.55 -28.73 -27.86
N SER A 179 5.86 -27.48 -28.21
CA SER A 179 6.13 -27.07 -29.59
C SER A 179 7.36 -27.75 -30.18
N ALA A 180 8.45 -27.90 -29.42
CA ALA A 180 9.65 -28.59 -29.88
C ALA A 180 9.41 -30.09 -30.11
N TRP A 181 8.63 -30.72 -29.22
CA TRP A 181 8.25 -32.13 -29.35
C TRP A 181 7.36 -32.36 -30.58
N SER A 182 6.30 -31.55 -30.76
CA SER A 182 5.38 -31.70 -31.88
C SER A 182 6.07 -31.50 -33.24
N ALA A 183 7.03 -30.56 -33.34
CA ALA A 183 7.84 -30.36 -34.53
C ALA A 183 8.75 -31.57 -34.85
N ARG A 184 9.31 -32.21 -33.82
CA ARG A 184 10.14 -33.42 -33.99
C ARG A 184 9.34 -34.58 -34.57
N GLU A 185 8.14 -34.81 -34.07
CA GLU A 185 7.26 -35.87 -34.59
C GLU A 185 6.89 -35.62 -36.07
N ALA A 186 6.57 -34.37 -36.43
CA ALA A 186 6.27 -34.01 -37.82
C ALA A 186 7.46 -34.23 -38.79
N LEU A 187 8.69 -33.95 -38.35
CA LEU A 187 9.90 -34.21 -39.14
C LEU A 187 10.15 -35.71 -39.37
N ILE A 188 9.94 -36.53 -38.33
CA ILE A 188 10.07 -37.99 -38.43
C ILE A 188 9.06 -38.56 -39.42
N GLU A 189 7.83 -38.05 -39.44
CA GLU A 189 6.81 -38.46 -40.41
C GLU A 189 7.21 -38.09 -41.85
N GLN A 190 7.72 -36.88 -42.08
CA GLN A 190 8.24 -36.47 -43.40
C GLN A 190 9.38 -37.37 -43.86
N GLU A 191 10.34 -37.70 -42.99
CA GLU A 191 11.46 -38.58 -43.33
C GLU A 191 10.97 -39.99 -43.72
N LYS A 192 9.97 -40.53 -43.01
CA LYS A 192 9.34 -41.81 -43.37
C LYS A 192 8.69 -41.76 -44.75
N LEU A 193 7.92 -40.70 -45.04
CA LEU A 193 7.28 -40.53 -46.36
C LEU A 193 8.31 -40.39 -47.49
N LEU A 194 9.43 -39.71 -47.23
CA LEU A 194 10.51 -39.54 -48.19
C LEU A 194 11.24 -40.86 -48.45
N LYS A 195 11.47 -41.69 -47.43
CA LYS A 195 12.02 -43.05 -47.62
C LYS A 195 11.09 -43.93 -48.45
N VAL A 196 9.78 -43.94 -48.14
CA VAL A 196 8.78 -44.71 -48.90
C VAL A 196 8.73 -44.29 -50.37
N SER A 197 8.81 -42.98 -50.66
CA SER A 197 8.81 -42.50 -52.05
C SER A 197 10.10 -42.84 -52.80
N VAL A 198 11.25 -42.77 -52.12
CA VAL A 198 12.56 -43.16 -52.67
C VAL A 198 12.60 -44.67 -52.96
N ASP A 199 12.12 -45.51 -52.05
CA ASP A 199 12.07 -46.97 -52.22
C ASP A 199 11.17 -47.35 -53.42
N ALA A 200 10.01 -46.71 -53.55
CA ALA A 200 9.10 -46.91 -54.69
C ALA A 200 9.74 -46.50 -56.03
N LEU A 201 10.49 -45.39 -56.05
CA LEU A 201 11.27 -44.96 -57.21
C LEU A 201 12.35 -45.98 -57.57
N TYR A 202 13.03 -46.54 -56.56
CA TYR A 202 14.07 -47.54 -56.75
C TYR A 202 13.51 -48.83 -57.34
N ASP A 203 12.38 -49.33 -56.83
CA ASP A 203 11.67 -50.50 -57.37
C ASP A 203 11.22 -50.28 -58.81
N GLN A 204 10.71 -49.08 -59.13
CA GLN A 204 10.28 -48.75 -60.48
C GLN A 204 11.46 -48.69 -61.46
N LEU A 205 12.59 -48.10 -61.05
CA LEU A 205 13.82 -48.10 -61.83
C LEU A 205 14.39 -49.52 -62.00
N PHE A 206 14.34 -50.36 -60.96
CA PHE A 206 14.75 -51.75 -61.02
C PHE A 206 13.88 -52.54 -62.02
N TRP A 207 12.57 -52.28 -62.08
CA TRP A 207 11.68 -52.91 -63.06
C TRP A 207 11.95 -52.46 -64.51
N ILE A 208 12.29 -51.17 -64.70
CA ILE A 208 12.58 -50.60 -66.01
C ILE A 208 13.95 -51.05 -66.54
N PHE A 209 14.99 -51.03 -65.70
CA PHE A 209 16.37 -51.31 -66.10
C PHE A 209 16.83 -52.74 -65.84
N GLY A 210 16.25 -53.43 -64.85
CA GLY A 210 16.56 -54.82 -64.49
C GLY A 210 15.92 -55.86 -65.43
N LYS A 211 15.03 -55.44 -66.33
CA LYS A 211 14.43 -56.29 -67.37
C LYS A 211 15.32 -56.41 -68.61
N LYS A 212 16.63 -56.55 -68.39
CA LYS A 212 17.65 -56.76 -69.43
C LYS A 212 18.59 -57.90 -69.01
N ASN A 213 18.01 -59.10 -68.92
CA ASN A 213 18.68 -60.39 -69.09
C ASN A 213 17.65 -61.37 -69.65
#